data_AF-A0A4U2Y1B5-F1
#
_entry.id   AF-A0A4U2Y1B5-F1
#
_cell.length_a   1.000
_cell.length_b   1.000
_cell.length_c   1.000
_cell.angle_alpha   90.00
_cell.angle_beta   90.00
_cell.angle_gamma   90.00
#
_symmetry.space_group_name_H-M   'P 1'
#
loop_
_entity.id
_entity.type
_entity.pdbx_description
1 polymer ?
#
loop_
_entity_poly.entity_id
_entity_poly.type
_entity_poly.pdbx_seq_one_letter_code
_entity_poly.pdbx_strand_id
1 'polypeptide(L)'
;MRLKICKLDEIIVIGVPEDLDFDSHDDDYAQFYNPRLTEIEHVLEPEKIFEAWDSDGTIIGKRVSHIEHIPDGCFVKKIPAGEFAKLYKSQLQYELDMFARTNYIEEMSYGLFTKETKKNGYTQQFSYRPVQYSPGVVNTRTIPSLEKERSKSLKERYVSIFFDTESCSFRRFVYKRYITQDRGFLWELARFKNNDKGIVREGLSKNEAATFLLQKGEVLVFWEGYSTFGKEMIRDKVMTMDPKHLLENYTRFTLDMYIFDESLTWTVIFQHERDEDGFKHILLRVE
;
A
#
# COMPACT_ATOMS: atom_id res chain seq x y z
N MET A 1 3.44 0.53 -14.46
CA MET A 1 2.27 1.14 -13.80
C MET A 1 2.61 2.54 -13.31
N ARG A 2 1.72 3.53 -13.41
CA ARG A 2 1.94 4.93 -12.94
C ARG A 2 0.66 5.46 -12.30
N LEU A 3 0.80 6.15 -11.15
CA LEU A 3 -0.31 6.84 -10.51
C LEU A 3 -0.78 8.00 -11.39
N LYS A 4 -2.07 8.01 -11.74
CA LYS A 4 -2.68 9.11 -12.49
C LYS A 4 -3.28 10.08 -11.48
N ILE A 5 -2.82 11.33 -11.51
CA ILE A 5 -3.45 12.42 -10.77
C ILE A 5 -4.34 13.19 -11.74
N CYS A 6 -5.57 13.51 -11.34
CA CYS A 6 -6.48 14.37 -12.06
C CYS A 6 -7.08 15.43 -11.14
N LYS A 7 -7.40 16.59 -11.72
CA LYS A 7 -8.20 17.62 -11.05
C LYS A 7 -9.67 17.36 -11.32
N LEU A 8 -10.48 17.39 -10.27
CA LEU A 8 -11.94 17.31 -10.34
C LEU A 8 -12.53 18.61 -9.79
N ASP A 9 -13.60 19.07 -10.42
CA ASP A 9 -14.49 20.07 -9.82
C ASP A 9 -15.32 19.41 -8.70
N GLU A 10 -16.11 20.21 -7.97
CA GLU A 10 -17.03 19.66 -6.97
C GLU A 10 -17.98 18.64 -7.62
N ILE A 11 -18.17 17.51 -6.94
CA ILE A 11 -19.08 16.45 -7.38
C ILE A 11 -20.18 16.33 -6.35
N ILE A 12 -21.42 16.51 -6.80
CA ILE A 12 -22.62 16.31 -5.99
C ILE A 12 -23.21 14.97 -6.36
N VAL A 13 -23.30 14.06 -5.39
CA VAL A 13 -23.93 12.74 -5.53
C VAL A 13 -25.20 12.70 -4.70
N ILE A 14 -26.32 12.31 -5.31
CA ILE A 14 -27.56 11.99 -4.61
C ILE A 14 -27.73 10.47 -4.69
N GLY A 15 -28.01 9.81 -3.56
CA GLY A 15 -28.02 8.36 -3.50
C GLY A 15 -28.67 7.81 -2.24
N VAL A 16 -28.64 6.49 -2.11
CA VAL A 16 -29.13 5.77 -0.91
C VAL A 16 -27.94 5.26 -0.09
N PRO A 17 -28.09 5.03 1.23
CA PRO A 17 -27.03 4.45 2.05
C PRO A 17 -26.62 3.05 1.56
N GLU A 18 -25.34 2.71 1.69
CA GLU A 18 -24.79 1.40 1.27
C GLU A 18 -25.35 0.21 2.09
N ASP A 19 -25.78 0.43 3.33
CA ASP A 19 -26.28 -0.60 4.27
C ASP A 19 -27.60 -1.31 3.88
N LEU A 20 -28.12 -1.07 2.68
CA LEU A 20 -29.36 -1.69 2.19
C LEU A 20 -29.05 -2.94 1.35
N ASP A 21 -28.59 -4.04 1.97
CA ASP A 21 -28.47 -5.38 1.33
C ASP A 21 -27.89 -5.36 -0.11
N PHE A 22 -26.95 -4.46 -0.38
CA PHE A 22 -26.26 -4.40 -1.66
C PHE A 22 -25.18 -5.47 -1.67
N ASP A 23 -25.59 -6.72 -1.91
CA ASP A 23 -24.66 -7.84 -2.06
C ASP A 23 -23.77 -7.54 -3.27
N SER A 24 -22.57 -7.03 -2.99
CA SER A 24 -21.52 -6.72 -3.96
C SER A 24 -20.99 -7.97 -4.69
N HIS A 25 -21.57 -9.14 -4.40
CA HIS A 25 -21.29 -10.45 -4.97
C HIS A 25 -22.22 -10.85 -6.11
N ASP A 26 -23.37 -10.19 -6.28
CA ASP A 26 -24.21 -10.40 -7.45
C ASP A 26 -23.74 -9.48 -8.57
N ASP A 27 -23.06 -10.09 -9.54
CA ASP A 27 -22.77 -9.56 -10.87
C ASP A 27 -24.08 -9.26 -11.62
N ASP A 28 -24.98 -8.41 -11.14
CA ASP A 28 -26.18 -8.13 -11.91
C ASP A 28 -26.82 -6.76 -11.65
N TYR A 29 -27.35 -6.25 -12.75
CA TYR A 29 -28.17 -5.08 -13.04
C TYR A 29 -29.11 -4.51 -11.95
N ALA A 30 -29.32 -5.16 -10.80
CA ALA A 30 -30.19 -4.69 -9.73
C ALA A 30 -29.79 -3.29 -9.19
N GLN A 31 -28.49 -2.97 -9.18
CA GLN A 31 -27.99 -1.66 -8.75
C GLN A 31 -28.46 -0.50 -9.67
N PHE A 32 -28.77 -0.79 -10.93
CA PHE A 32 -29.27 0.19 -11.90
C PHE A 32 -30.78 0.48 -11.75
N TYR A 33 -31.51 -0.37 -11.02
CA TYR A 33 -32.97 -0.29 -10.89
C TYR A 33 -33.44 -0.11 -9.46
N ASN A 34 -32.64 0.54 -8.58
CA ASN A 34 -33.25 1.11 -7.38
C ASN A 34 -34.21 2.21 -7.83
N PRO A 35 -35.54 2.08 -7.62
CA PRO A 35 -36.52 3.02 -8.15
C PRO A 35 -36.25 4.45 -7.66
N ARG A 36 -35.72 4.61 -6.45
CA ARG A 36 -35.38 5.92 -5.87
C ARG A 36 -34.30 6.65 -6.66
N LEU A 37 -33.37 5.92 -7.30
CA LEU A 37 -32.34 6.53 -8.14
C LEU A 37 -32.90 7.03 -9.48
N THR A 38 -34.08 6.55 -9.90
CA THR A 38 -34.73 6.99 -11.15
C THR A 38 -35.49 8.31 -11.00
N GLU A 39 -35.81 8.68 -9.76
CA GLU A 39 -36.46 9.96 -9.41
C GLU A 39 -35.46 11.12 -9.28
N ILE A 40 -34.15 10.84 -9.36
CA ILE A 40 -33.11 11.86 -9.29
C ILE A 40 -33.06 12.64 -10.61
N GLU A 41 -33.32 13.93 -10.54
CA GLU A 41 -33.27 14.84 -11.68
C GLU A 41 -31.85 15.42 -11.92
N HIS A 42 -31.65 16.07 -13.06
CA HIS A 42 -30.41 16.79 -13.42
C HIS A 42 -29.12 15.95 -13.41
N VAL A 43 -29.25 14.64 -13.68
CA VAL A 43 -28.14 13.68 -13.72
C VAL A 43 -27.20 13.97 -14.91
N LEU A 44 -25.90 14.07 -14.62
CA LEU A 44 -24.87 14.39 -15.62
C LEU A 44 -24.31 13.17 -16.37
N GLU A 45 -24.16 12.05 -15.67
CA GLU A 45 -23.51 10.83 -16.18
C GLU A 45 -24.43 9.62 -15.91
N PRO A 46 -25.58 9.52 -16.60
CA PRO A 46 -26.64 8.56 -16.28
C PRO A 46 -26.20 7.11 -16.40
N GLU A 47 -25.19 6.81 -17.23
CA GLU A 47 -24.61 5.48 -17.39
C GLU A 47 -23.71 5.06 -16.22
N LYS A 48 -23.33 5.99 -15.34
CA LYS A 48 -22.44 5.72 -14.20
C LYS A 48 -23.22 5.62 -12.90
N ILE A 49 -22.66 4.82 -11.99
CA ILE A 49 -23.01 4.79 -10.59
C ILE A 49 -21.82 5.31 -9.80
N PHE A 50 -22.12 6.13 -8.80
CA PHE A 50 -21.16 6.73 -7.89
C PHE A 50 -21.36 6.11 -6.52
N GLU A 51 -20.30 5.59 -5.94
CA GLU A 51 -20.23 5.23 -4.54
C GLU A 51 -19.38 6.31 -3.88
N ALA A 52 -19.99 7.19 -3.09
CA ALA A 52 -19.32 8.33 -2.47
C ALA A 52 -19.32 8.14 -0.96
N TRP A 53 -18.18 8.41 -0.32
CA TRP A 53 -18.03 8.27 1.13
C TRP A 53 -17.35 9.49 1.74
N ASP A 54 -17.65 9.71 3.01
CA ASP A 54 -17.00 10.64 3.92
C ASP A 54 -17.14 10.10 5.37
N SER A 55 -16.89 10.94 6.39
CA SER A 55 -17.03 10.57 7.80
C SER A 55 -18.45 10.15 8.22
N ASP A 56 -19.47 10.58 7.49
CA ASP A 56 -20.89 10.38 7.82
C ASP A 56 -21.45 9.11 7.17
N GLY A 57 -20.62 8.37 6.41
CA GLY A 57 -20.95 7.07 5.82
C GLY A 57 -20.76 7.05 4.30
N THR A 58 -21.33 6.02 3.66
CA THR A 58 -21.27 5.81 2.20
C THR A 58 -22.67 5.87 1.59
N ILE A 59 -22.78 6.50 0.41
CA ILE A 59 -23.98 6.43 -0.41
C ILE A 59 -23.64 5.88 -1.80
N ILE A 60 -24.59 5.16 -2.38
CA ILE A 60 -24.57 4.71 -3.78
C ILE A 60 -25.62 5.52 -4.54
N GLY A 61 -25.22 6.17 -5.63
CA GLY A 61 -26.08 7.15 -6.28
C GLY A 61 -25.64 7.66 -7.65
N LYS A 62 -26.21 8.80 -8.03
CA LYS A 62 -26.01 9.50 -9.30
C LYS A 62 -25.39 10.86 -9.07
N ARG A 63 -24.48 11.25 -9.98
CA ARG A 63 -23.94 12.61 -10.01
C ARG A 63 -24.95 13.55 -10.67
N VAL A 64 -25.22 14.67 -10.00
CA VAL A 64 -26.12 15.73 -10.48
C VAL A 64 -25.38 17.03 -10.74
N SER A 65 -25.94 17.89 -11.57
CA SER A 65 -25.38 19.24 -11.82
C SER A 65 -25.69 20.22 -10.70
N HIS A 66 -26.85 20.08 -10.06
CA HIS A 66 -27.31 20.88 -8.92
C HIS A 66 -28.44 20.12 -8.20
N ILE A 67 -28.87 20.61 -7.03
CA ILE A 67 -29.92 20.01 -6.22
C ILE A 67 -31.17 20.88 -6.32
N GLU A 68 -32.21 20.37 -6.99
CA GLU A 68 -33.55 20.99 -6.99
C GLU A 68 -34.48 20.29 -5.99
N HIS A 69 -34.49 18.96 -6.01
CA HIS A 69 -35.23 18.09 -5.11
C HIS A 69 -34.39 16.87 -4.71
N ILE A 70 -34.61 16.36 -3.49
CA ILE A 70 -33.98 15.13 -2.99
C ILE A 70 -35.12 14.12 -2.77
N PRO A 71 -35.16 13.00 -3.52
CA PRO A 71 -36.17 11.97 -3.36
C PRO A 71 -36.21 11.38 -1.94
N ASP A 72 -37.39 10.89 -1.54
CA ASP A 72 -37.58 10.32 -0.21
C ASP A 72 -36.66 9.11 0.05
N GLY A 73 -35.91 9.17 1.15
CA GLY A 73 -34.92 8.14 1.50
C GLY A 73 -33.61 8.21 0.71
N CYS A 74 -33.39 9.29 -0.05
CA CYS A 74 -32.09 9.64 -0.61
C CYS A 74 -31.35 10.67 0.26
N PHE A 75 -30.03 10.68 0.10
CA PHE A 75 -29.07 11.52 0.82
C PHE A 75 -28.11 12.14 -0.17
N VAL A 76 -27.45 13.21 0.24
CA VAL A 76 -26.52 13.97 -0.59
C VAL A 76 -25.12 13.87 -0.03
N LYS A 77 -24.13 13.62 -0.90
CA LYS A 77 -22.72 13.86 -0.61
C LYS A 77 -22.13 14.84 -1.60
N LYS A 78 -21.34 15.77 -1.08
CA LYS A 78 -20.57 16.73 -1.85
C LYS A 78 -19.10 16.40 -1.70
N ILE A 79 -18.48 15.97 -2.79
CA ILE A 79 -17.04 15.72 -2.85
C ILE A 79 -16.38 17.02 -3.31
N PRO A 80 -15.49 17.63 -2.50
CA PRO A 80 -14.84 18.89 -2.83
C PRO A 80 -14.03 18.83 -4.13
N ALA A 81 -13.90 19.99 -4.79
CA ALA A 81 -12.95 20.15 -5.89
C ALA A 81 -11.51 19.97 -5.38
N GLY A 82 -10.65 19.32 -6.19
CA GLY A 82 -9.29 19.04 -5.75
C GLY A 82 -8.50 18.13 -6.68
N GLU A 83 -7.32 17.72 -6.22
CA GLU A 83 -6.51 16.70 -6.88
C GLU A 83 -6.85 15.32 -6.35
N PHE A 84 -7.04 14.38 -7.26
CA PHE A 84 -7.40 12.99 -6.95
C PHE A 84 -6.46 12.02 -7.64
N ALA A 85 -6.04 10.99 -6.91
CA ALA A 85 -5.49 9.79 -7.51
C ALA A 85 -6.62 8.98 -8.15
N LYS A 86 -6.56 8.82 -9.48
CA LYS A 86 -7.46 8.00 -10.26
C LYS A 86 -6.87 6.61 -10.46
N LEU A 87 -7.47 5.61 -9.81
CA LEU A 87 -7.04 4.21 -9.83
C LEU A 87 -8.09 3.35 -10.52
N TYR A 88 -7.71 2.59 -11.54
CA TYR A 88 -8.59 1.55 -12.08
C TYR A 88 -8.66 0.35 -11.11
N LYS A 89 -9.77 -0.40 -11.10
CA LYS A 89 -9.98 -1.55 -10.17
C LYS A 89 -8.79 -2.52 -10.12
N SER A 90 -8.20 -2.89 -11.27
CA SER A 90 -7.05 -3.80 -11.29
C SER A 90 -5.74 -3.20 -10.73
N GLN A 91 -5.72 -1.89 -10.46
CA GLN A 91 -4.58 -1.17 -9.90
C GLN A 91 -4.61 -1.10 -8.38
N LEU A 92 -5.76 -1.36 -7.73
CA LEU A 92 -5.93 -1.19 -6.28
C LEU A 92 -4.93 -2.03 -5.48
N GLN A 93 -4.66 -3.26 -5.91
CA GLN A 93 -3.64 -4.13 -5.29
C GLN A 93 -2.19 -3.61 -5.39
N TYR A 94 -1.94 -2.55 -6.17
CA TYR A 94 -0.62 -1.94 -6.39
C TYR A 94 -0.56 -0.51 -5.84
N GLU A 95 -1.60 -0.03 -5.16
CA GLU A 95 -1.74 1.39 -4.79
C GLU A 95 -0.58 1.88 -3.90
N LEU A 96 -0.19 1.09 -2.90
CA LEU A 96 0.92 1.42 -2.00
C LEU A 96 2.22 1.65 -2.77
N ASP A 97 2.57 0.72 -3.67
CA ASP A 97 3.77 0.83 -4.52
C ASP A 97 3.68 2.02 -5.49
N MET A 98 2.48 2.36 -5.96
CA MET A 98 2.25 3.50 -6.83
C MET A 98 2.43 4.83 -6.09
N PHE A 99 1.89 4.94 -4.88
CA PHE A 99 2.04 6.11 -4.02
C PHE A 99 3.48 6.31 -3.51
N ALA A 100 4.17 5.22 -3.16
CA ALA A 100 5.58 5.24 -2.75
C ALA A 100 6.51 5.89 -3.80
N ARG A 101 6.10 5.90 -5.07
CA ARG A 101 6.83 6.49 -6.20
C ARG A 101 6.47 7.95 -6.48
N THR A 102 5.78 8.60 -5.55
CA THR A 102 5.30 9.98 -5.68
C THR A 102 5.45 10.74 -4.37
N ASN A 103 5.43 12.06 -4.45
CA ASN A 103 5.40 12.97 -3.30
C ASN A 103 3.94 13.30 -2.89
N TYR A 104 2.96 12.48 -3.28
CA TYR A 104 1.55 12.68 -2.92
C TYR A 104 1.21 11.92 -1.64
N ILE A 105 0.43 12.56 -0.77
CA ILE A 105 -0.19 11.97 0.42
C ILE A 105 -1.66 11.74 0.09
N GLU A 106 -2.17 10.56 0.42
CA GLU A 106 -3.59 10.25 0.30
C GLU A 106 -4.35 10.79 1.52
N GLU A 107 -5.49 11.42 1.27
CA GLU A 107 -6.44 11.82 2.29
C GLU A 107 -7.61 10.82 2.26
N MET A 108 -7.74 10.02 3.32
CA MET A 108 -8.72 8.93 3.41
C MET A 108 -10.05 9.34 4.05
N SER A 109 -10.25 10.63 4.31
CA SER A 109 -11.45 11.16 4.97
C SER A 109 -12.69 11.16 4.07
N TYR A 110 -12.50 11.17 2.74
CA TYR A 110 -13.58 11.10 1.76
C TYR A 110 -13.07 10.55 0.41
N GLY A 111 -13.99 10.32 -0.52
CA GLY A 111 -13.66 10.00 -1.91
C GLY A 111 -14.84 9.41 -2.65
N LEU A 112 -14.58 8.88 -3.85
CA LEU A 112 -15.62 8.19 -4.61
C LEU A 112 -15.08 7.06 -5.49
N PHE A 113 -15.92 6.07 -5.77
CA PHE A 113 -15.79 5.14 -6.87
C PHE A 113 -16.80 5.48 -7.95
N THR A 114 -16.41 5.26 -9.21
CA THR A 114 -17.33 5.25 -10.34
C THR A 114 -17.37 3.87 -10.94
N LYS A 115 -18.56 3.36 -11.24
CA LYS A 115 -18.80 2.10 -11.94
C LYS A 115 -19.64 2.38 -13.20
N GLU A 116 -19.19 1.86 -14.34
CA GLU A 116 -19.87 1.94 -15.63
C GLU A 116 -19.94 0.54 -16.23
N THR A 117 -21.13 0.03 -16.53
CA THR A 117 -21.32 -1.26 -17.21
C THR A 117 -21.61 -1.00 -18.69
N LYS A 118 -20.72 -1.45 -19.57
CA LYS A 118 -20.85 -1.28 -21.02
C LYS A 118 -21.81 -2.30 -21.60
N LYS A 119 -22.33 -2.01 -22.81
CA LYS A 119 -23.29 -2.87 -23.53
C LYS A 119 -22.83 -4.32 -23.75
N ASN A 120 -21.52 -4.57 -23.73
CA ASN A 120 -20.93 -5.90 -23.86
C ASN A 120 -20.72 -6.61 -22.50
N GLY A 121 -21.30 -6.10 -21.42
CA GLY A 121 -21.15 -6.63 -20.06
C GLY A 121 -19.83 -6.23 -19.38
N TYR A 122 -18.91 -5.57 -20.09
CA TYR A 122 -17.65 -5.13 -19.49
C TYR A 122 -17.90 -4.00 -18.49
N THR A 123 -17.46 -4.21 -17.26
CA THR A 123 -17.55 -3.20 -16.20
C THR A 123 -16.24 -2.44 -16.06
N GLN A 124 -16.33 -1.12 -16.13
CA GLN A 124 -15.22 -0.21 -15.87
C GLN A 124 -15.42 0.45 -14.52
N GLN A 125 -14.48 0.23 -13.59
CA GLN A 125 -14.52 0.80 -12.26
C GLN A 125 -13.24 1.59 -11.95
N PHE A 126 -13.40 2.79 -11.40
CA PHE A 126 -12.33 3.65 -10.95
C PHE A 126 -12.56 4.11 -9.52
N SER A 127 -11.50 4.17 -8.71
CA SER A 127 -11.43 4.89 -7.45
C SER A 127 -10.83 6.26 -7.68
N TYR A 128 -11.35 7.26 -6.98
CA TYR A 128 -10.82 8.60 -6.91
C TYR A 128 -10.57 8.92 -5.44
N ARG A 129 -9.29 8.98 -5.09
CA ARG A 129 -8.82 9.24 -3.72
C ARG A 129 -8.25 10.65 -3.66
N PRO A 130 -8.74 11.52 -2.77
CA PRO A 130 -8.18 12.86 -2.62
C PRO A 130 -6.70 12.77 -2.27
N VAL A 131 -5.89 13.64 -2.85
CA VAL A 131 -4.46 13.68 -2.61
C VAL A 131 -3.93 15.08 -2.45
N GLN A 132 -2.86 15.20 -1.67
CA GLN A 132 -2.11 16.44 -1.50
C GLN A 132 -0.66 16.23 -1.89
N TYR A 133 -0.13 17.10 -2.74
CA TYR A 133 1.31 17.13 -3.02
C TYR A 133 2.07 17.69 -1.82
N SER A 134 3.11 16.98 -1.39
CA SER A 134 4.01 17.43 -0.32
C SER A 134 5.47 17.14 -0.69
N PRO A 135 6.30 18.15 -0.96
CA PRO A 135 7.67 17.94 -1.45
C PRO A 135 8.57 17.22 -0.45
N GLY A 136 8.27 17.29 0.85
CA GLY A 136 9.03 16.62 1.91
C GLY A 136 8.78 15.12 2.02
N VAL A 137 7.74 14.61 1.35
CA VAL A 137 7.40 13.18 1.34
C VAL A 137 8.40 12.42 0.50
N VAL A 138 8.90 11.28 1.00
CA VAL A 138 9.85 10.46 0.23
C VAL A 138 9.21 9.82 -0.97
N ASN A 139 9.89 9.98 -2.11
CA ASN A 139 9.64 9.27 -3.34
C ASN A 139 10.74 8.22 -3.54
N THR A 140 10.39 6.95 -3.67
CA THR A 140 11.37 5.86 -3.87
C THR A 140 12.22 5.99 -5.14
N ARG A 141 11.83 6.87 -6.08
CA ARG A 141 12.62 7.18 -7.28
C ARG A 141 13.78 8.13 -7.00
N THR A 142 13.71 8.91 -5.93
CA THR A 142 14.69 9.94 -5.59
C THR A 142 15.66 9.48 -4.50
N ILE A 143 15.41 8.32 -3.88
CA ILE A 143 16.31 7.76 -2.88
C ILE A 143 17.60 7.29 -3.58
N PRO A 144 18.78 7.75 -3.13
CA PRO A 144 20.05 7.25 -3.64
C PRO A 144 20.13 5.73 -3.50
N SER A 145 20.66 5.07 -4.52
CA SER A 145 20.90 3.63 -4.52
C SER A 145 22.35 3.35 -4.83
N LEU A 146 22.91 2.31 -4.21
CA LEU A 146 24.21 1.79 -4.62
C LEU A 146 24.16 1.30 -6.06
N GLU A 147 25.32 1.26 -6.72
CA GLU A 147 25.45 0.64 -8.04
C GLU A 147 24.88 -0.78 -8.05
N LYS A 148 24.32 -1.21 -9.19
CA LYS A 148 23.56 -2.46 -9.29
C LYS A 148 24.35 -3.69 -8.82
N GLU A 149 25.59 -3.85 -9.29
CA GLU A 149 26.42 -5.00 -8.91
C GLU A 149 26.82 -4.95 -7.43
N ARG A 150 27.08 -3.75 -6.90
CA ARG A 150 27.34 -3.56 -5.46
C ARG A 150 26.10 -3.90 -4.63
N SER A 151 24.92 -3.44 -5.04
CA SER A 151 23.63 -3.76 -4.40
C SER A 151 23.40 -5.27 -4.36
N LYS A 152 23.62 -5.96 -5.49
CA LYS A 152 23.44 -7.40 -5.61
C LYS A 152 24.39 -8.15 -4.68
N SER A 153 25.69 -7.89 -4.80
CA SER A 153 26.72 -8.54 -3.97
C SER A 153 26.49 -8.31 -2.47
N LEU A 154 26.08 -7.09 -2.10
CA LEU A 154 25.81 -6.77 -0.70
C LEU A 154 24.57 -7.48 -0.16
N LYS A 155 23.49 -7.58 -0.94
CA LYS A 155 22.31 -8.37 -0.56
C LYS A 155 22.63 -9.84 -0.39
N GLU A 156 23.42 -10.42 -1.29
CA GLU A 156 23.84 -11.82 -1.19
C GLU A 156 24.64 -12.06 0.10
N ARG A 157 25.61 -11.19 0.41
CA ARG A 157 26.38 -11.25 1.66
C ARG A 157 25.50 -11.08 2.89
N TYR A 158 24.61 -10.08 2.88
CA TYR A 158 23.64 -9.83 3.94
C TYR A 158 22.81 -11.08 4.23
N VAL A 159 22.26 -11.71 3.19
CA VAL A 159 21.45 -12.92 3.34
C VAL A 159 22.28 -14.09 3.90
N SER A 160 23.52 -14.28 3.41
CA SER A 160 24.38 -15.37 3.88
C SER A 160 24.83 -15.25 5.34
N ILE A 161 25.00 -14.00 5.81
CA ILE A 161 25.41 -13.70 7.18
C ILE A 161 24.20 -13.90 8.09
N PHE A 162 23.15 -13.11 7.90
CA PHE A 162 22.06 -13.01 8.88
C PHE A 162 21.07 -14.16 8.86
N PHE A 163 21.03 -14.95 7.78
CA PHE A 163 20.05 -16.02 7.62
C PHE A 163 20.71 -17.37 7.37
N ASP A 164 20.03 -18.40 7.82
CA ASP A 164 20.38 -19.76 7.47
C ASP A 164 19.88 -20.06 6.06
N THR A 165 20.81 -20.18 5.11
CA THR A 165 20.55 -20.46 3.71
C THR A 165 20.80 -21.92 3.33
N GLU A 166 21.26 -22.75 4.27
CA GLU A 166 21.68 -24.12 4.00
C GLU A 166 20.74 -25.16 4.64
N SER A 167 19.96 -24.78 5.64
CA SER A 167 19.05 -25.70 6.31
C SER A 167 17.75 -26.01 5.57
N CYS A 168 17.05 -27.01 6.09
CA CYS A 168 15.68 -27.34 5.71
C CYS A 168 14.72 -26.15 5.87
N SER A 169 15.00 -25.19 6.75
CA SER A 169 14.21 -23.98 6.91
C SER A 169 14.32 -23.06 5.69
N PHE A 170 15.52 -22.89 5.13
CA PHE A 170 15.69 -22.20 3.86
C PHE A 170 14.95 -22.90 2.73
N ARG A 171 15.06 -24.23 2.65
CA ARG A 171 14.34 -25.02 1.65
C ARG A 171 12.83 -24.87 1.78
N ARG A 172 12.30 -24.81 3.01
CA ARG A 172 10.89 -24.56 3.28
C ARG A 172 10.47 -23.14 2.89
N PHE A 173 11.29 -22.13 3.16
CA PHE A 173 11.07 -20.77 2.68
C PHE A 173 11.02 -20.72 1.15
N VAL A 174 11.99 -21.31 0.47
CA VAL A 174 12.03 -21.41 -1.01
C VAL A 174 10.79 -22.16 -1.51
N TYR A 175 10.41 -23.27 -0.88
CA TYR A 175 9.21 -24.04 -1.23
C TYR A 175 7.93 -23.20 -1.08
N LYS A 176 7.74 -22.50 0.04
CA LYS A 176 6.61 -21.57 0.22
C LYS A 176 6.59 -20.50 -0.87
N ARG A 177 7.73 -19.84 -1.06
CA ARG A 177 7.90 -18.66 -1.93
C ARG A 177 7.70 -18.98 -3.40
N TYR A 178 8.22 -20.12 -3.86
CA TYR A 178 8.33 -20.42 -5.29
C TYR A 178 7.47 -21.59 -5.75
N ILE A 179 7.03 -22.49 -4.85
CA ILE A 179 6.24 -23.67 -5.22
C ILE A 179 4.78 -23.49 -4.83
N THR A 180 4.48 -23.24 -3.54
CA THR A 180 3.09 -23.07 -3.12
C THR A 180 2.52 -21.69 -3.42
N GLN A 181 3.37 -20.76 -3.90
CA GLN A 181 3.04 -19.33 -4.05
C GLN A 181 2.49 -18.71 -2.76
N ASP A 182 2.78 -19.34 -1.63
CA ASP A 182 2.45 -18.83 -0.31
C ASP A 182 3.43 -17.70 0.02
N ARG A 183 3.03 -16.78 0.91
CA ARG A 183 3.82 -15.60 1.27
C ARG A 183 5.01 -16.02 2.15
N GLY A 184 6.02 -16.67 1.58
CA GLY A 184 7.31 -16.80 2.24
C GLY A 184 7.95 -15.42 2.39
N PHE A 185 8.31 -15.04 3.61
CA PHE A 185 9.01 -13.79 3.91
C PHE A 185 10.42 -14.07 4.41
N LEU A 186 11.41 -13.28 3.99
CA LEU A 186 12.81 -13.53 4.36
C LEU A 186 13.02 -13.45 5.88
N TRP A 187 12.30 -12.54 6.56
CA TRP A 187 12.36 -12.40 8.01
C TRP A 187 11.86 -13.64 8.77
N GLU A 188 11.06 -14.54 8.17
CA GLU A 188 10.71 -15.82 8.81
C GLU A 188 11.97 -16.65 9.12
N LEU A 189 13.02 -16.51 8.31
CA LEU A 189 14.29 -17.20 8.54
C LEU A 189 15.06 -16.67 9.74
N ALA A 190 14.77 -15.45 10.21
CA ALA A 190 15.38 -14.89 11.42
C ALA A 190 14.93 -15.62 12.70
N ARG A 191 13.87 -16.45 12.64
CA ARG A 191 13.35 -17.22 13.78
C ARG A 191 14.22 -18.42 14.14
N PHE A 192 14.92 -18.99 13.16
CA PHE A 192 15.79 -20.13 13.41
C PHE A 192 17.06 -19.62 14.07
N LYS A 193 17.31 -20.07 15.31
CA LYS A 193 18.48 -19.66 16.08
C LYS A 193 19.74 -19.92 15.27
N ASN A 194 20.31 -18.85 14.73
CA ASN A 194 21.63 -18.84 14.12
C ASN A 194 22.73 -18.77 15.20
N ASN A 195 22.49 -19.34 16.39
CA ASN A 195 23.45 -19.34 17.49
C ASN A 195 24.76 -20.02 17.08
N ASP A 196 24.68 -21.04 16.22
CA ASP A 196 25.85 -21.71 15.66
C ASP A 196 26.68 -20.79 14.73
N LYS A 197 26.11 -19.68 14.28
CA LYS A 197 26.77 -18.59 13.52
C LYS A 197 27.09 -17.36 14.38
N GLY A 198 26.92 -17.42 15.71
CA GLY A 198 27.15 -16.29 16.60
C GLY A 198 26.14 -15.15 16.44
N ILE A 199 24.93 -15.42 15.94
CA ILE A 199 23.92 -14.37 15.74
C ILE A 199 22.96 -14.32 16.91
N VAL A 200 22.92 -13.16 17.57
CA VAL A 200 21.96 -12.85 18.62
C VAL A 200 20.74 -12.16 18.02
N ARG A 201 19.56 -12.63 18.43
CA ARG A 201 18.26 -12.10 18.02
C ARG A 201 17.56 -11.44 19.19
N GLU A 202 17.10 -10.22 18.97
CA GLU A 202 16.34 -9.44 19.94
C GLU A 202 15.08 -8.84 19.31
N GLY A 203 13.94 -9.02 19.98
CA GLY A 203 12.71 -8.32 19.65
C GLY A 203 12.75 -6.89 20.19
N LEU A 204 12.39 -5.91 19.37
CA LEU A 204 12.37 -4.49 19.75
C LEU A 204 10.95 -3.94 19.68
N SER A 205 10.62 -3.05 20.62
CA SER A 205 9.53 -2.10 20.44
C SER A 205 9.87 -1.08 19.35
N LYS A 206 8.85 -0.38 18.85
CA LYS A 206 9.04 0.70 17.86
C LYS A 206 10.01 1.78 18.35
N ASN A 207 9.92 2.16 19.62
CA ASN A 207 10.76 3.21 20.21
C ASN A 207 12.21 2.75 20.38
N GLU A 208 12.44 1.49 20.76
CA GLU A 208 13.79 0.92 20.86
C GLU A 208 14.46 0.84 19.49
N ALA A 209 13.73 0.34 18.48
CA ALA A 209 14.21 0.30 17.11
C ALA A 209 14.55 1.71 16.56
N ALA A 210 13.67 2.68 16.80
CA ALA A 210 13.92 4.08 16.42
C ALA A 210 15.16 4.65 17.13
N THR A 211 15.28 4.44 18.44
CA THR A 211 16.43 4.93 19.23
C THR A 211 17.73 4.31 18.73
N PHE A 212 17.73 3.01 18.47
CA PHE A 212 18.90 2.31 17.94
C PHE A 212 19.32 2.85 16.56
N LEU A 213 18.37 3.06 15.66
CA LEU A 213 18.62 3.59 14.32
C LEU A 213 19.10 5.05 14.33
N LEU A 214 18.55 5.90 15.21
CA LEU A 214 18.95 7.30 15.35
C LEU A 214 20.37 7.49 15.90
N GLN A 215 20.95 6.46 16.51
CA GLN A 215 22.37 6.44 16.92
C GLN A 215 23.32 6.06 15.78
N LYS A 216 22.79 5.67 14.62
CA LYS A 216 23.58 5.31 13.43
C LYS A 216 23.79 6.53 12.55
N GLY A 217 24.84 6.47 11.74
CA GLY A 217 25.00 7.38 10.61
C GLY A 217 24.04 7.02 9.48
N GLU A 218 24.43 7.36 8.27
CA GLU A 218 23.72 6.92 7.07
C GLU A 218 23.57 5.38 7.03
N VAL A 219 22.36 4.90 6.74
CA VAL A 219 22.02 3.47 6.72
C VAL A 219 21.72 2.98 5.31
N LEU A 220 21.91 1.68 5.12
CA LEU A 220 21.54 0.93 3.93
C LEU A 220 20.21 0.22 4.16
N VAL A 221 19.35 0.27 3.14
CA VAL A 221 17.99 -0.24 3.23
C VAL A 221 17.63 -1.01 1.96
N PHE A 222 17.00 -2.16 2.13
CA PHE A 222 16.15 -2.74 1.09
C PHE A 222 14.87 -3.26 1.72
N TRP A 223 13.89 -3.60 0.90
CA TRP A 223 12.61 -4.15 1.37
C TRP A 223 12.17 -5.33 0.51
N GLU A 224 11.04 -5.96 0.85
CA GLU A 224 10.38 -6.98 0.04
C GLU A 224 9.13 -6.45 -0.63
N GLY A 225 9.15 -6.44 -1.96
CA GLY A 225 7.99 -6.12 -2.78
C GLY A 225 6.92 -7.19 -2.64
N TYR A 226 5.71 -6.78 -2.29
CA TYR A 226 4.56 -7.67 -2.17
C TYR A 226 3.92 -7.94 -3.54
N SER A 227 3.74 -6.89 -4.33
CA SER A 227 3.20 -6.97 -5.68
C SER A 227 4.29 -7.26 -6.73
N THR A 228 3.92 -7.74 -7.92
CA THR A 228 4.87 -7.89 -9.05
C THR A 228 5.58 -6.59 -9.38
N PHE A 229 4.84 -5.48 -9.39
CA PHE A 229 5.37 -4.14 -9.61
C PHE A 229 6.33 -3.68 -8.49
N GLY A 230 5.99 -3.96 -7.23
CA GLY A 230 6.85 -3.69 -6.08
C GLY A 230 8.14 -4.51 -6.13
N LYS A 231 8.07 -5.80 -6.47
CA LYS A 231 9.26 -6.67 -6.61
C LYS A 231 10.22 -6.14 -7.66
N GLU A 232 9.71 -5.74 -8.82
CA GLU A 232 10.54 -5.15 -9.89
C GLU A 232 11.19 -3.83 -9.47
N MET A 233 10.49 -3.00 -8.69
CA MET A 233 10.99 -1.70 -8.23
C MET A 233 12.29 -1.81 -7.42
N ILE A 234 12.46 -2.91 -6.68
CA ILE A 234 13.48 -3.06 -5.63
C ILE A 234 14.41 -4.26 -5.76
N ARG A 235 14.15 -5.16 -6.72
CA ARG A 235 14.89 -6.41 -6.95
C ARG A 235 16.40 -6.26 -6.74
N ASP A 236 17.01 -5.27 -7.37
CA ASP A 236 18.47 -5.08 -7.36
C ASP A 236 18.91 -3.77 -6.70
N LYS A 237 18.13 -3.24 -5.76
CA LYS A 237 18.44 -1.96 -5.09
C LYS A 237 18.74 -2.14 -3.62
N VAL A 238 19.90 -1.68 -3.19
CA VAL A 238 20.18 -1.26 -1.82
C VAL A 238 20.23 0.25 -1.84
N MET A 239 19.37 0.87 -1.03
CA MET A 239 19.20 2.30 -0.96
C MET A 239 19.93 2.88 0.24
N THR A 240 20.30 4.14 0.12
CA THR A 240 21.03 4.86 1.16
C THR A 240 20.12 5.94 1.74
N MET A 241 19.96 5.96 3.05
CA MET A 241 19.05 6.90 3.73
C MET A 241 19.60 7.36 5.08
N ASP A 242 19.27 8.61 5.42
CA ASP A 242 19.38 9.09 6.80
C ASP A 242 18.34 8.39 7.70
N PRO A 243 18.71 7.91 8.90
CA PRO A 243 17.79 7.19 9.79
C PRO A 243 16.56 7.99 10.20
N LYS A 244 16.70 9.29 10.45
CA LYS A 244 15.56 10.14 10.82
C LYS A 244 14.58 10.21 9.65
N HIS A 245 15.10 10.46 8.45
CA HIS A 245 14.28 10.51 7.25
C HIS A 245 13.59 9.18 6.93
N LEU A 246 14.27 8.06 7.15
CA LEU A 246 13.70 6.71 7.05
C LEU A 246 12.53 6.53 8.02
N LEU A 247 12.73 6.84 9.30
CA LEU A 247 11.72 6.67 10.36
C LEU A 247 10.48 7.55 10.16
N GLU A 248 10.62 8.71 9.52
CA GLU A 248 9.51 9.58 9.15
C GLU A 248 8.67 9.03 7.97
N ASN A 249 9.24 8.14 7.14
CA ASN A 249 8.65 7.75 5.86
C ASN A 249 8.46 6.24 5.66
N TYR A 250 8.99 5.38 6.54
CA TYR A 250 9.06 3.94 6.29
C TYR A 250 7.69 3.27 6.05
N THR A 251 6.62 3.78 6.65
CA THR A 251 5.24 3.28 6.47
C THR A 251 4.67 3.51 5.08
N ARG A 252 5.32 4.36 4.27
CA ARG A 252 4.97 4.58 2.86
C ARG A 252 5.53 3.51 1.94
N PHE A 253 6.54 2.77 2.41
CA PHE A 253 7.17 1.71 1.62
C PHE A 253 6.48 0.38 1.90
N THR A 254 6.94 -0.66 1.22
CA THR A 254 6.34 -1.98 1.36
C THR A 254 6.54 -2.54 2.76
N LEU A 255 5.77 -3.59 3.01
CA LEU A 255 5.50 -4.23 4.28
C LEU A 255 6.74 -4.62 5.10
N ASP A 256 7.75 -5.24 4.48
CA ASP A 256 8.93 -5.75 5.19
C ASP A 256 10.23 -5.09 4.70
N MET A 257 11.04 -4.58 5.62
CA MET A 257 12.20 -3.74 5.36
C MET A 257 13.40 -4.16 6.22
N TYR A 258 14.58 -4.10 5.62
CA TYR A 258 15.84 -4.59 6.16
C TYR A 258 16.85 -3.44 6.16
N ILE A 259 17.30 -3.05 7.35
CA ILE A 259 18.07 -1.83 7.61
C ILE A 259 19.40 -2.21 8.27
N PHE A 260 20.51 -1.82 7.67
CA PHE A 260 21.85 -2.28 8.06
C PHE A 260 22.91 -1.25 7.63
N ASP A 261 24.19 -1.56 7.85
CA ASP A 261 25.32 -0.80 7.32
C ASP A 261 26.33 -1.72 6.61
N GLU A 262 27.39 -1.14 6.05
CA GLU A 262 28.41 -1.89 5.31
C GLU A 262 29.17 -2.92 6.16
N SER A 263 29.16 -2.78 7.49
CA SER A 263 29.87 -3.71 8.38
C SER A 263 29.21 -5.08 8.43
N LEU A 264 27.88 -5.13 8.19
CA LEU A 264 27.06 -6.34 8.34
C LEU A 264 27.21 -7.00 9.72
N THR A 265 27.51 -6.22 10.76
CA THR A 265 27.56 -6.69 12.15
C THR A 265 26.20 -6.62 12.84
N TRP A 266 25.25 -5.90 12.25
CA TRP A 266 23.87 -5.79 12.73
C TRP A 266 22.89 -5.58 11.59
N THR A 267 21.61 -5.89 11.85
CA THR A 267 20.49 -5.48 11.00
C THR A 267 19.23 -5.30 11.84
N VAL A 268 18.44 -4.28 11.52
CA VAL A 268 17.09 -4.10 12.04
C VAL A 268 16.09 -4.42 10.94
N ILE A 269 15.19 -5.34 11.23
CA ILE A 269 14.14 -5.78 10.34
C ILE A 269 12.82 -5.17 10.83
N PHE A 270 12.17 -4.39 9.98
CA PHE A 270 10.79 -3.94 10.19
C PHE A 270 9.88 -4.84 9.39
N GLN A 271 8.92 -5.48 10.04
CA GLN A 271 7.98 -6.40 9.41
C GLN A 271 6.55 -5.92 9.61
N HIS A 272 5.70 -6.19 8.62
CA HIS A 272 4.31 -5.77 8.66
C HIS A 272 3.48 -6.53 9.70
N GLU A 273 3.82 -7.80 9.89
CA GLU A 273 3.13 -8.72 10.79
C GLU A 273 3.93 -8.92 12.07
N ARG A 274 3.26 -9.35 13.16
CA ARG A 274 3.97 -9.76 14.37
C ARG A 274 4.57 -11.15 14.14
N ASP A 275 5.76 -11.38 14.67
CA ASP A 275 6.30 -12.74 14.76
C ASP A 275 5.59 -13.55 15.87
N GLU A 276 6.04 -14.79 16.07
CA GLU A 276 5.51 -15.70 17.11
C GLU A 276 5.70 -15.14 18.54
N ASP A 277 6.71 -14.30 18.75
CA ASP A 277 7.01 -13.65 20.02
C ASP A 277 6.25 -12.31 20.19
N GLY A 278 5.48 -11.89 19.18
CA GLY A 278 4.67 -10.67 19.20
C GLY A 278 5.37 -9.40 18.71
N PHE A 279 6.61 -9.48 18.22
CA PHE A 279 7.39 -8.31 17.78
C PHE A 279 7.18 -7.99 16.29
N LYS A 280 7.23 -6.70 15.95
CA LYS A 280 7.26 -6.20 14.56
C LYS A 280 8.62 -5.64 14.14
N HIS A 281 9.56 -5.59 15.07
CA HIS A 281 10.89 -5.09 14.85
C HIS A 281 11.87 -6.08 15.46
N ILE A 282 12.81 -6.57 14.66
CA ILE A 282 13.80 -7.56 15.10
C ILE A 282 15.17 -6.98 14.86
N LEU A 283 16.04 -7.03 15.87
CA LEU A 283 17.46 -6.76 15.75
C LEU A 283 18.21 -8.08 15.71
N LEU A 284 19.08 -8.24 14.70
CA LEU A 284 20.07 -9.29 14.64
C LEU A 284 21.46 -8.68 14.81
N ARG A 285 22.31 -9.29 15.63
CA ARG A 285 23.71 -8.88 15.85
C ARG A 285 24.64 -10.07 15.67
N VAL A 286 25.78 -9.83 15.04
CA VAL A 286 26.89 -10.79 14.97
C VAL A 286 27.80 -10.53 16.17
N GLU A 287 27.95 -11.55 17.03
CA GLU A 287 28.90 -11.55 18.17
C GLU A 287 30.25 -12.15 17.78
#